data_AF-A0A2N2IVV2-F1
#
_entry.id   AF-A0A2N2IVV2-F1
#
_cell.length_a   1.000
_cell.length_b   1.000
_cell.length_c   1.000
_cell.angle_alpha   90.00
_cell.angle_beta   90.00
_cell.angle_gamma   90.00
#
_symmetry.space_group_name_H-M   'P 1'
#
loop_
_entity.id
_entity.type
_entity.pdbx_description
1 polymer ?
#
loop_
_entity_poly.entity_id
_entity_poly.type
_entity_poly.pdbx_seq_one_letter_code
_entity_poly.pdbx_strand_id
1 'polypeptide(L)'
;EGKMAKATGSIELALQDLSVGDGKSKIKDTIALPRMVVGDLELACDIAEGRVTITKLAAAGNDLDFNADGKITLREKLAESQADLYLRFRFSDKYKSKDEKTKALFGAPGSNAPALFEIADPRIRQSKRPDGFYSWRAWGLLRTLRFDPAPAGGAGPSRGQPATPGGVRGFTR
;
A
#
# COMPACT_ATOMS: atom_id res chain seq x y z
N GLU A 1 -5.55 -16.08 31.85
CA GLU A 1 -6.40 -15.95 30.65
C GLU A 1 -6.48 -14.47 30.26
N GLY A 2 -5.92 -14.08 29.11
CA GLY A 2 -5.65 -12.68 28.78
C GLY A 2 -6.88 -11.92 28.24
N LYS A 3 -7.11 -10.71 28.78
CA LYS A 3 -8.26 -9.82 28.46
C LYS A 3 -8.43 -9.48 26.97
N MET A 4 -7.36 -9.56 26.18
CA MET A 4 -7.39 -9.21 24.74
C MET A 4 -8.02 -10.29 23.85
N ALA A 5 -8.08 -11.55 24.30
CA ALA A 5 -8.69 -12.65 23.53
C ALA A 5 -10.23 -12.54 23.44
N LYS A 6 -10.85 -11.70 24.27
CA LYS A 6 -12.30 -11.43 24.28
C LYS A 6 -12.63 -10.03 23.76
N ALA A 7 -11.66 -9.32 23.18
CA ALA A 7 -11.87 -7.97 22.69
C ALA A 7 -12.85 -7.97 21.53
N THR A 8 -13.84 -7.08 21.62
CA THR A 8 -14.80 -6.77 20.57
C THR A 8 -14.88 -5.25 20.42
N GLY A 9 -15.09 -4.76 19.21
CA GLY A 9 -15.22 -3.33 18.92
C GLY A 9 -14.86 -2.99 17.49
N SER A 10 -14.90 -1.70 17.16
CA SER A 10 -14.43 -1.17 15.88
C SER A 10 -13.44 -0.04 16.14
N ILE A 11 -12.49 0.13 15.22
CA ILE A 11 -11.57 1.26 15.21
C ILE A 11 -11.70 1.94 13.86
N GLU A 12 -11.98 3.23 13.89
CA GLU A 12 -11.91 4.13 12.75
C GLU A 12 -10.85 5.19 13.05
N LEU A 13 -9.89 5.34 12.14
CA LEU A 13 -8.82 6.31 12.23
C LEU A 13 -8.67 7.00 10.88
N ALA A 14 -8.75 8.33 10.88
CA ALA A 14 -8.45 9.16 9.73
C ALA A 14 -7.20 10.00 10.05
N LEU A 15 -6.19 9.90 9.19
CA LEU A 15 -4.97 10.71 9.23
C LEU A 15 -5.00 11.63 8.02
N GLN A 16 -4.97 12.94 8.25
CA GLN A 16 -4.96 13.94 7.18
C GLN A 16 -3.53 14.31 6.79
N ASP A 17 -3.32 14.60 5.50
CA ASP A 17 -2.05 15.11 4.96
C ASP A 17 -0.80 14.24 5.24
N LEU A 18 -0.95 12.91 5.16
CA LEU A 18 0.19 12.02 5.34
C LEU A 18 1.25 12.28 4.24
N SER A 19 2.50 12.48 4.65
CA SER A 19 3.64 12.56 3.73
C SER A 19 4.71 11.53 4.09
N VAL A 20 5.22 10.84 3.07
CA VAL A 20 6.21 9.76 3.19
C VAL A 20 7.47 10.16 2.43
N GLY A 21 8.63 10.01 3.08
CA GLY A 21 9.92 10.46 2.57
C GLY A 21 10.24 11.89 3.01
N ASP A 22 11.42 12.05 3.59
CA ASP A 22 12.00 13.35 3.98
C ASP A 22 12.86 13.97 2.85
N GLY A 23 12.91 13.31 1.69
CA GLY A 23 13.74 13.69 0.54
C GLY A 23 15.25 13.42 0.72
N LYS A 24 15.67 12.79 1.83
CA LYS A 24 17.08 12.62 2.20
C LYS A 24 17.41 11.20 2.66
N SER A 25 16.51 10.57 3.39
CA SER A 25 16.60 9.20 3.89
C SER A 25 16.64 8.22 2.73
N LYS A 26 17.68 7.39 2.73
CA LYS A 26 17.95 6.43 1.67
C LYS A 26 17.25 5.12 1.97
N ILE A 27 16.49 4.61 1.01
CA ILE A 27 16.08 3.20 1.01
C ILE A 27 17.33 2.36 0.73
N LYS A 28 17.63 1.43 1.66
CA LYS A 28 18.79 0.54 1.62
C LYS A 28 20.11 1.28 1.33
N ASP A 29 20.31 2.44 1.94
CA ASP A 29 21.52 3.27 1.78
C ASP A 29 21.87 3.72 0.36
N THR A 30 20.97 3.48 -0.61
CA THR A 30 21.28 3.61 -2.05
C THR A 30 20.39 4.64 -2.75
N ILE A 31 19.09 4.72 -2.42
CA ILE A 31 18.16 5.63 -3.12
C ILE A 31 17.46 6.56 -2.12
N ALA A 32 17.71 7.86 -2.22
CA ALA A 32 16.86 8.85 -1.54
C ALA A 32 15.52 8.94 -2.29
N LEU A 33 14.43 8.53 -1.63
CA LEU A 33 13.09 8.79 -2.18
C LEU A 33 12.74 10.26 -1.95
N PRO A 34 12.35 11.01 -3.00
CA PRO A 34 11.80 12.35 -2.84
C PRO A 34 10.59 12.35 -1.91
N ARG A 35 10.33 13.50 -1.27
CA ARG A 35 9.13 13.67 -0.42
C ARG A 35 7.87 13.45 -1.27
N MET A 36 7.01 12.59 -0.77
CA MET A 36 5.77 12.19 -1.43
C MET A 36 4.57 12.55 -0.56
N VAL A 37 3.53 13.12 -1.17
CA VAL A 37 2.26 13.39 -0.50
C VAL A 37 1.31 12.21 -0.72
N VAL A 38 1.05 11.46 0.34
CA VAL A 38 0.15 10.30 0.37
C VAL A 38 -1.30 10.73 0.59
N GLY A 39 -1.52 11.93 1.15
CA GLY A 39 -2.86 12.48 1.37
C GLY A 39 -3.54 11.86 2.58
N ASP A 40 -4.87 11.77 2.53
CA ASP A 40 -5.66 11.28 3.65
C ASP A 40 -5.62 9.75 3.70
N LEU A 41 -5.19 9.21 4.83
CA LEU A 41 -5.17 7.77 5.12
C LEU A 41 -6.35 7.43 6.02
N GLU A 42 -7.21 6.55 5.53
CA GLU A 42 -8.33 6.01 6.29
C GLU A 42 -8.05 4.56 6.68
N LEU A 43 -8.23 4.26 7.97
CA LEU A 43 -8.21 2.93 8.55
C LEU A 43 -9.58 2.65 9.20
N ALA A 44 -10.19 1.54 8.80
CA ALA A 44 -11.33 0.93 9.46
C ALA A 44 -11.00 -0.55 9.73
N CYS A 45 -11.22 -0.99 10.96
CA CYS A 45 -11.12 -2.39 11.31
C CYS A 45 -12.15 -2.83 12.35
N ASP A 46 -12.62 -4.06 12.17
CA ASP A 46 -13.55 -4.71 13.08
C ASP A 46 -12.81 -5.71 13.96
N ILE A 47 -13.12 -5.72 15.25
CA ILE A 47 -12.52 -6.60 16.24
C ILE A 47 -13.61 -7.54 16.76
N ALA A 48 -13.43 -8.83 16.57
CA ALA A 48 -14.31 -9.87 17.08
C ALA A 48 -13.48 -11.00 17.69
N GLU A 49 -13.73 -11.32 18.96
CA GLU A 49 -13.06 -12.43 19.68
C GLU A 49 -11.53 -12.36 19.59
N GLY A 50 -10.97 -11.15 19.75
CA GLY A 50 -9.52 -10.94 19.63
C GLY A 50 -8.97 -11.08 18.21
N ARG A 51 -9.81 -11.16 17.18
CA ARG A 51 -9.40 -11.07 15.77
C ARG A 51 -9.78 -9.70 15.22
N VAL A 52 -8.77 -8.98 14.76
CA VAL A 52 -8.93 -7.72 14.03
C VAL A 52 -8.99 -8.05 12.54
N THR A 53 -10.04 -7.61 11.86
CA THR A 53 -10.19 -7.66 10.41
C THR A 53 -10.10 -6.23 9.90
N ILE A 54 -9.10 -5.95 9.08
CA ILE A 54 -8.96 -4.65 8.42
C ILE A 54 -9.95 -4.63 7.26
N THR A 55 -11.00 -3.83 7.40
CA THR A 55 -12.05 -3.67 6.38
C THR A 55 -11.71 -2.57 5.39
N LYS A 56 -10.95 -1.56 5.82
CA LYS A 56 -10.40 -0.50 4.95
C LYS A 56 -9.07 -0.03 5.51
N LEU A 57 -8.03 -0.02 4.69
CA LEU A 57 -6.81 0.74 4.97
C LEU A 57 -6.35 1.33 3.65
N ALA A 58 -6.67 2.59 3.37
CA ALA A 58 -6.44 3.16 2.05
C ALA A 58 -6.06 4.63 2.13
N ALA A 59 -5.22 5.07 1.20
CA ALA A 59 -4.94 6.47 0.96
C ALA A 59 -4.97 6.74 -0.56
N ALA A 60 -5.61 7.84 -0.93
CA ALA A 60 -5.70 8.30 -2.32
C ALA A 60 -5.06 9.70 -2.41
N GLY A 61 -3.74 9.72 -2.55
CA GLY A 61 -2.96 10.94 -2.62
C GLY A 61 -2.69 11.39 -4.06
N ASN A 62 -2.32 12.65 -4.21
CA ASN A 62 -1.89 13.20 -5.49
C ASN A 62 -0.65 12.46 -6.06
N ASP A 63 0.23 11.97 -5.19
CA ASP A 63 1.49 11.34 -5.59
C ASP A 63 1.46 9.80 -5.49
N LEU A 64 0.62 9.24 -4.61
CA LEU A 64 0.56 7.81 -4.30
C LEU A 64 -0.88 7.33 -4.08
N ASP A 65 -1.25 6.24 -4.73
CA ASP A 65 -2.41 5.44 -4.33
C ASP A 65 -1.93 4.27 -3.47
N PHE A 66 -2.54 4.07 -2.31
CA PHE A 66 -2.21 3.01 -1.35
C PHE A 66 -3.47 2.29 -0.87
N ASN A 67 -3.38 0.97 -0.76
CA ASN A 67 -4.37 0.10 -0.16
C ASN A 67 -3.70 -0.99 0.65
N ALA A 68 -4.39 -1.41 1.70
CA ALA A 68 -4.07 -2.59 2.44
C ALA A 68 -5.35 -3.20 3.03
N ASP A 69 -5.26 -4.49 3.27
CA ASP A 69 -6.27 -5.30 3.92
C ASP A 69 -5.55 -6.44 4.67
N GLY A 70 -6.32 -7.16 5.48
CA GLY A 70 -5.82 -8.35 6.13
C GLY A 70 -6.37 -8.51 7.53
N LYS A 71 -5.66 -9.32 8.32
CA LYS A 71 -6.10 -9.72 9.65
C LYS A 71 -4.98 -9.67 10.67
N ILE A 72 -5.33 -9.40 11.92
CA ILE A 72 -4.44 -9.49 13.07
C ILE A 72 -5.12 -10.36 14.12
N THR A 73 -4.44 -11.43 14.53
CA THR A 73 -4.85 -12.24 15.68
C THR A 73 -4.18 -11.69 16.93
N LEU A 74 -4.97 -11.07 17.80
CA LEU A 74 -4.47 -10.49 19.04
C LEU A 74 -4.08 -11.59 20.03
N ARG A 75 -2.94 -11.39 20.66
CA ARG A 75 -2.48 -12.15 21.82
C ARG A 75 -2.52 -11.25 23.06
N GLU A 76 -2.23 -11.84 24.21
CA GLU A 76 -2.19 -11.10 25.47
C GLU A 76 -1.21 -9.92 25.43
N LYS A 77 -0.06 -10.10 24.78
CA LYS A 77 0.86 -9.01 24.43
C LYS A 77 0.71 -8.65 22.96
N LEU A 78 0.52 -7.36 22.69
CA LEU A 78 0.39 -6.86 21.32
C LEU A 78 1.61 -7.26 20.45
N ALA A 79 2.82 -7.19 21.01
CA ALA A 79 4.05 -7.59 20.33
C ALA A 79 4.07 -9.05 19.83
N GLU A 80 3.32 -9.94 20.50
CA GLU A 80 3.19 -11.36 20.16
C GLU A 80 1.96 -11.64 19.28
N SER A 81 1.18 -10.61 18.97
CA SER A 81 0.05 -10.72 18.05
C SER A 81 0.54 -11.02 16.64
N GLN A 82 -0.22 -11.81 15.90
CA GLN A 82 0.15 -12.27 14.57
C GLN A 82 -0.64 -11.50 13.51
N ALA A 83 0.07 -10.83 12.60
CA ALA A 83 -0.52 -10.15 11.46
C ALA A 83 -0.32 -10.94 10.17
N ASP A 84 -1.27 -10.76 9.27
CA ASP A 84 -1.21 -11.21 7.89
C ASP A 84 -1.92 -10.16 7.04
N LEU A 85 -1.14 -9.28 6.44
CA LEU A 85 -1.58 -8.08 5.74
C LEU A 85 -1.11 -8.10 4.30
N TYR A 86 -1.99 -7.73 3.37
CA TYR A 86 -1.61 -7.43 2.00
C TYR A 86 -1.61 -5.92 1.81
N LEU A 87 -0.56 -5.42 1.16
CA LEU A 87 -0.39 -4.02 0.84
C LEU A 87 -0.25 -3.90 -0.68
N ARG A 88 -0.79 -2.82 -1.22
CA ARG A 88 -0.79 -2.50 -2.63
C ARG A 88 -0.63 -1.00 -2.81
N PHE A 89 0.37 -0.59 -3.58
CA PHE A 89 0.56 0.83 -3.87
C PHE A 89 1.01 1.08 -5.31
N ARG A 90 0.72 2.27 -5.84
CA ARG A 90 1.30 2.76 -7.09
C ARG A 90 1.63 4.24 -6.96
N PHE A 91 2.69 4.65 -7.64
CA PHE A 91 3.00 6.07 -7.82
C PHE A 91 2.18 6.62 -8.98
N SER A 92 1.64 7.83 -8.81
CA SER A 92 0.94 8.52 -9.89
C SER A 92 1.91 8.92 -11.00
N ASP A 93 1.43 9.01 -12.24
CA ASP A 93 2.29 9.42 -13.36
C ASP A 93 2.77 10.87 -13.21
N LYS A 94 1.96 11.71 -12.55
CA LYS A 94 2.35 13.06 -12.14
C LYS A 94 3.57 13.03 -11.21
N TYR A 95 3.59 12.13 -10.22
CA TYR A 95 4.74 12.00 -9.33
C TYR A 95 5.98 11.48 -10.04
N LYS A 96 5.83 10.45 -10.88
CA LYS A 96 6.95 9.91 -11.68
C LYS A 96 7.58 10.96 -12.59
N SER A 97 6.79 11.92 -13.08
CA SER A 97 7.22 12.97 -14.00
C SER A 97 7.49 14.34 -13.35
N LYS A 98 7.41 14.43 -12.02
CA LYS A 98 7.46 15.70 -11.27
C LYS A 98 8.77 16.46 -11.43
N ASP A 99 9.90 15.77 -11.34
CA ASP A 99 11.23 16.37 -11.52
C ASP A 99 12.20 15.38 -12.20
N GLU A 100 13.42 15.83 -12.51
CA GLU A 100 14.43 14.98 -13.15
C GLU A 100 14.80 13.76 -12.30
N LYS A 101 14.75 13.86 -10.97
CA LYS A 101 15.07 12.75 -10.07
C LYS A 101 13.98 11.69 -10.10
N THR A 102 12.70 12.08 -10.06
CA THR A 102 11.59 11.10 -10.17
C THR A 102 11.57 10.44 -11.55
N LYS A 103 11.86 11.19 -12.61
CA LYS A 103 11.95 10.65 -13.98
C LYS A 103 13.10 9.63 -14.10
N ALA A 104 14.26 9.92 -13.52
CA ALA A 104 15.36 8.98 -13.47
C ALA A 104 15.01 7.73 -12.65
N LEU A 105 14.32 7.91 -11.51
CA LEU A 105 13.97 6.81 -10.61
C LEU A 105 12.93 5.84 -11.17
N PHE A 106 11.90 6.37 -11.84
CA PHE A 106 10.75 5.59 -12.31
C PHE A 106 10.72 5.34 -13.82
N GLY A 107 11.65 5.95 -14.56
CA GLY A 107 11.69 5.92 -16.02
C GLY A 107 10.77 6.97 -16.65
N ALA A 108 11.03 7.28 -17.93
CA ALA A 108 10.18 8.16 -18.71
C ALA A 108 8.78 7.54 -18.94
N PRO A 109 7.69 8.35 -18.97
CA PRO A 109 6.36 7.85 -19.31
C PRO A 109 6.38 7.06 -20.64
N GLY A 110 5.86 5.83 -20.63
CA GLY A 110 5.85 4.94 -21.81
C GLY A 110 7.13 4.14 -22.05
N SER A 111 8.16 4.25 -21.21
CA SER A 111 9.36 3.42 -21.31
C SER A 111 9.15 2.02 -20.75
N ASN A 112 9.63 1.00 -21.48
CA ASN A 112 9.68 -0.39 -21.04
C ASN A 112 10.96 -0.73 -20.25
N ALA A 113 11.86 0.25 -20.07
CA ALA A 113 13.09 0.06 -19.30
C ALA A 113 12.78 -0.10 -17.80
N PRO A 114 13.45 -1.01 -17.07
CA PRO A 114 13.26 -1.15 -15.63
C PRO A 114 13.62 0.14 -14.90
N ALA A 115 12.70 0.62 -14.06
CA ALA A 115 12.94 1.78 -13.20
C ALA A 115 14.17 1.57 -12.31
N LEU A 116 14.98 2.60 -12.05
CA LEU A 116 16.11 2.48 -11.11
C LEU A 116 15.65 2.02 -9.72
N PHE A 117 14.44 2.42 -9.31
CA PHE A 117 13.77 1.92 -8.11
C PHE A 117 13.57 0.40 -8.12
N GLU A 118 13.25 -0.20 -9.26
CA GLU A 118 13.11 -1.66 -9.42
C GLU A 118 14.47 -2.37 -9.49
N ILE A 119 15.49 -1.71 -10.04
CA ILE A 119 16.85 -2.27 -10.16
C ILE A 119 17.53 -2.34 -8.79
N ALA A 120 17.32 -1.36 -7.92
CA ALA A 120 17.96 -1.29 -6.61
C ALA A 120 17.46 -2.34 -5.61
N ASP A 121 16.25 -2.87 -5.78
CA ASP A 121 15.76 -4.02 -5.01
C ASP A 121 14.98 -4.98 -5.92
N PRO A 122 15.54 -6.17 -6.24
CA PRO A 122 14.87 -7.18 -7.05
C PRO A 122 13.48 -7.56 -6.52
N ARG A 123 13.25 -7.44 -5.21
CA ARG A 123 11.94 -7.71 -4.58
C ARG A 123 10.88 -6.67 -4.99
N ILE A 124 11.27 -5.42 -5.24
CA ILE A 124 10.36 -4.39 -5.77
C ILE A 124 9.89 -4.81 -7.15
N ARG A 125 10.81 -5.20 -8.03
CA ARG A 125 10.44 -5.71 -9.37
C ARG A 125 9.51 -6.93 -9.28
N GLN A 126 9.80 -7.86 -8.37
CA GLN A 126 8.95 -9.05 -8.13
C GLN A 126 7.56 -8.70 -7.58
N SER A 127 7.42 -7.59 -6.85
CA SER A 127 6.13 -7.13 -6.32
C SER A 127 5.24 -6.47 -7.37
N LYS A 128 5.80 -6.12 -8.53
CA LYS A 128 5.09 -5.39 -9.59
C LYS A 128 4.01 -6.26 -10.25
N ARG A 129 2.85 -5.67 -10.44
CA ARG A 129 1.67 -6.27 -11.07
C ARG A 129 1.47 -5.76 -12.50
N PRO A 130 0.68 -6.48 -13.31
CA PRO A 130 0.31 -6.01 -14.65
C PRO A 130 -0.45 -4.68 -14.66
N ASP A 131 -1.18 -4.36 -13.59
CA ASP A 131 -1.94 -3.12 -13.41
C ASP A 131 -1.08 -1.92 -12.94
N GLY A 132 0.24 -2.10 -12.86
CA GLY A 132 1.20 -1.05 -12.48
C GLY A 132 1.33 -0.82 -10.98
N PHE A 133 0.62 -1.59 -10.14
CA PHE A 133 0.83 -1.55 -8.69
C PHE A 133 1.94 -2.49 -8.24
N TYR A 134 2.52 -2.16 -7.09
CA TYR A 134 3.40 -3.02 -6.33
C TYR A 134 2.60 -3.64 -5.19
N SER A 135 2.67 -4.95 -5.02
CA SER A 135 1.98 -5.67 -3.94
C SER A 135 2.92 -6.47 -3.05
N TRP A 136 2.71 -6.33 -1.74
CA TRP A 136 3.52 -6.92 -0.69
C TRP A 136 2.64 -7.61 0.33
N ARG A 137 3.20 -8.62 0.98
CA ARG A 137 2.59 -9.25 2.16
C ARG A 137 3.45 -8.91 3.37
N ALA A 138 2.84 -8.29 4.38
CA ALA A 138 3.43 -8.12 5.69
C ALA A 138 2.84 -9.15 6.64
N TRP A 139 3.66 -10.09 7.14
CA TRP A 139 3.14 -11.21 7.94
C TRP A 139 4.09 -11.64 9.05
N GLY A 140 3.53 -12.31 10.06
CA GLY A 140 4.27 -12.80 11.23
C GLY A 140 3.89 -12.06 12.51
N LEU A 141 4.78 -12.06 13.50
CA LEU A 141 4.54 -11.35 14.76
C LEU A 141 4.66 -9.84 14.55
N LEU A 142 3.83 -9.04 15.22
CA LEU A 142 3.89 -7.57 15.11
C LEU A 142 5.28 -7.00 15.46
N ARG A 143 6.02 -7.64 16.38
CA ARG A 143 7.40 -7.25 16.72
C ARG A 143 8.46 -7.58 15.64
N THR A 144 8.17 -8.52 14.74
CA THR A 144 9.11 -9.02 13.73
C THR A 144 8.36 -9.36 12.44
N LEU A 145 7.73 -8.36 11.84
CA LEU A 145 7.04 -8.54 10.57
C LEU A 145 8.02 -8.84 9.45
N ARG A 146 7.63 -9.79 8.60
CA ARG A 146 8.33 -10.10 7.35
C ARG A 146 7.57 -9.46 6.20
N PHE A 147 8.33 -8.99 5.21
CA PHE A 147 7.80 -8.29 4.05
C PHE A 147 8.26 -8.99 2.78
N ASP A 148 7.33 -9.70 2.14
CA ASP A 148 7.60 -10.48 0.93
C ASP A 148 6.80 -9.92 -0.26
N PRO A 149 7.37 -9.92 -1.47
CA PRO A 149 6.62 -9.63 -2.69
C PRO A 149 5.41 -10.55 -2.84
N ALA A 150 4.24 -9.98 -3.12
CA ALA A 150 3.00 -10.71 -3.26
C ALA A 150 2.17 -10.19 -4.45
N PRO A 151 2.67 -10.27 -5.70
CA PRO A 151 2.01 -9.73 -6.88
C PRO A 151 0.64 -10.38 -7.16
N ALA A 152 0.42 -11.61 -6.68
CA ALA A 152 -0.87 -12.31 -6.74
C ALA A 152 -1.72 -12.16 -5.46
N GLY A 153 -1.15 -11.60 -4.38
CA GLY A 153 -1.85 -11.33 -3.13
C GLY A 153 -2.77 -10.12 -3.26
N GLY A 154 -3.92 -10.13 -2.58
CA GLY A 154 -4.97 -9.14 -2.81
C GLY A 154 -5.17 -8.21 -1.64
N ALA A 155 -4.82 -6.94 -1.81
CA ALA A 155 -5.65 -5.82 -1.36
C ALA A 155 -6.60 -5.46 -2.49
N GLY A 156 -7.90 -5.60 -2.22
CA GLY A 156 -8.95 -5.24 -3.16
C GLY A 156 -8.77 -3.81 -3.69
N PRO A 157 -9.31 -3.47 -4.86
CA PRO A 157 -9.23 -2.11 -5.37
C PRO A 157 -9.81 -1.13 -4.33
N SER A 158 -9.15 0.02 -4.13
CA SER A 158 -9.77 1.11 -3.36
C SER A 158 -11.15 1.37 -3.94
N ARG A 159 -12.21 1.30 -3.13
CA ARG A 159 -13.53 1.84 -3.50
C ARG A 159 -13.54 3.39 -3.58
N GLY A 160 -12.39 4.02 -3.79
CA GLY A 160 -12.23 5.47 -3.87
C GLY A 160 -12.10 6.01 -5.30
N GLN A 161 -11.97 5.16 -6.31
CA GLN A 161 -11.98 5.60 -7.70
C GLN A 161 -13.38 5.30 -8.28
N PRO A 162 -14.20 6.30 -8.62
CA PRO A 162 -15.41 6.04 -9.38
C PRO A 162 -14.97 5.31 -10.66
N ALA A 163 -15.56 4.14 -10.91
CA ALA A 163 -15.40 3.47 -12.17
C ALA A 163 -15.82 4.45 -13.27
N THR A 164 -14.87 4.86 -14.12
CA THR A 164 -15.21 5.57 -15.34
C THR A 164 -16.23 4.71 -16.09
N PRO A 165 -17.46 5.19 -16.35
CA PRO A 165 -18.43 4.43 -17.12
C PRO A 165 -17.92 4.34 -18.56
N GLY A 166 -17.20 3.27 -18.87
CA GLY A 166 -16.72 2.98 -20.21
C GLY A 166 -17.83 2.40 -21.06
N GLY A 167 -18.26 3.16 -22.07
CA GLY A 167 -18.86 2.62 -23.30
C GLY A 167 -20.36 2.87 -23.46
N VAL A 168 -20.69 4.01 -24.07
CA VAL A 168 -22.00 4.24 -24.69
C VAL A 168 -22.20 3.18 -25.78
N ARG A 169 -23.24 2.37 -25.63
CA ARG A 169 -23.73 1.44 -26.66
C ARG A 169 -24.07 2.22 -27.93
N GLY A 170 -23.27 2.02 -28.97
CA GLY A 170 -23.62 2.46 -30.32
C GLY A 170 -24.79 1.64 -30.84
N PHE A 171 -25.96 2.27 -30.96
CA PHE A 171 -27.04 1.80 -31.82
C PHE A 171 -26.75 2.28 -33.25
N THR A 172 -26.46 1.35 -34.16
CA THR A 172 -26.59 1.60 -35.60
C THR A 172 -28.05 1.52 -36.02
N ARG A 173 -28.43 2.45 -36.89
CA ARG A 173 -29.77 2.65 -37.47
C ARG A 173 -30.22 1.47 -38.32
#